data_AF-A0A1D3L2G2-F1
#
_entry.id   AF-A0A1D3L2G2-F1
#
_cell.length_a   1.000
_cell.length_b   1.000
_cell.length_c   1.000
_cell.angle_alpha   90.00
_cell.angle_beta   90.00
_cell.angle_gamma   90.00
#
_symmetry.space_group_name_H-M   'P 1'
#
loop_
_entity.id
_entity.type
_entity.pdbx_description
1 polymer ?
#
loop_
_entity_poly.entity_id
_entity_poly.type
_entity_poly.pdbx_seq_one_letter_code
_entity_poly.pdbx_strand_id
1 'polypeptide(L)'
;MDDRAQVSVELILFLAFVLAIILVFATYIADANEKNIIETSVKLGAENATSTMVLLDRSMEPLRVTSISVTGSDPIVMTLHFSRSVDYTTQKYVAEGVVTSLISQGYDAESNYTDTNKLKGNVTLQKARHDYLIKTADV
;
A
#
# COMPACT_ATOMS: atom_id res chain seq x y z
N MET A 1 25.04 34.39 -39.10
CA MET A 1 24.49 33.59 -37.99
C MET A 1 25.39 32.37 -37.89
N ASP A 2 25.88 32.06 -36.69
CA ASP A 2 26.92 31.05 -36.51
C ASP A 2 26.23 29.68 -36.33
N ASP A 3 26.13 28.90 -37.41
CA ASP A 3 25.35 27.65 -37.48
C ASP A 3 25.75 26.64 -36.39
N ARG A 4 27.01 26.70 -35.93
CA ARG A 4 27.52 25.87 -34.83
C ARG A 4 26.87 26.21 -33.48
N ALA A 5 26.60 27.48 -33.23
CA ALA A 5 25.92 27.93 -32.01
C ALA A 5 24.44 27.52 -32.02
N GLN A 6 23.79 27.58 -33.18
CA GLN A 6 22.40 27.15 -33.35
C GLN A 6 22.24 25.64 -33.13
N VAL A 7 23.09 24.81 -33.75
CA VAL A 7 23.07 23.35 -33.58
C VAL A 7 23.31 22.94 -32.12
N SER A 8 24.19 23.66 -31.40
CA SER A 8 24.46 23.38 -29.98
C SER A 8 23.26 23.70 -29.09
N VAL A 9 22.56 24.80 -29.36
CA VAL A 9 21.36 25.21 -28.60
C VAL A 9 20.20 24.25 -28.85
N GLU A 10 19.97 23.84 -30.10
CA GLU A 10 18.93 22.87 -30.45
C GLU A 10 19.16 21.51 -29.78
N LEU A 11 20.41 21.03 -29.75
CA LEU A 11 20.76 19.77 -29.08
C LEU A 11 20.48 19.82 -27.58
N ILE A 12 20.86 20.91 -26.91
CA ILE A 12 20.60 21.10 -25.47
C ILE A 12 19.09 21.17 -25.20
N LEU A 13 18.34 21.89 -26.03
CA LEU A 13 16.89 22.03 -25.89
C LEU A 13 16.18 20.68 -26.07
N PHE A 14 16.59 19.90 -27.07
CA PHE A 14 16.07 18.56 -27.31
C PHE A 14 16.36 17.62 -26.14
N LEU A 15 17.60 17.62 -25.63
CA LEU A 15 17.98 16.79 -24.48
C LEU A 15 17.18 17.14 -23.22
N ALA A 16 16.99 18.45 -22.97
CA ALA A 16 16.19 18.93 -21.85
C ALA A 16 14.73 18.51 -21.95
N PHE A 17 14.15 18.55 -23.15
CA PHE A 17 12.77 18.12 -23.38
C PHE A 17 12.59 16.60 -23.15
N VAL A 18 13.53 15.79 -23.66
CA VAL A 18 13.53 14.34 -23.42
C VAL A 18 13.65 14.02 -21.92
N LEU A 19 14.55 14.70 -21.21
CA LEU A 19 14.69 14.54 -19.76
C LEU A 19 13.42 14.93 -19.01
N ALA A 20 12.78 16.04 -19.39
CA ALA A 20 11.52 16.46 -18.77
C ALA A 20 10.43 15.39 -18.90
N ILE A 21 10.29 14.80 -20.09
CA ILE A 21 9.34 13.71 -20.33
C ILE A 21 9.66 12.50 -19.44
N ILE A 22 10.93 12.06 -19.40
CA ILE A 22 11.36 10.91 -18.59
C ILE A 22 11.03 11.13 -17.11
N LEU A 23 11.29 12.33 -16.58
CA LEU A 23 11.00 12.66 -15.18
C LEU A 23 9.50 12.60 -14.87
N VAL A 24 8.65 13.13 -15.76
CA VAL A 24 7.19 13.05 -15.59
C VAL A 24 6.73 11.59 -15.52
N PHE A 25 7.15 10.75 -16.46
CA PHE A 25 6.78 9.33 -16.43
C PHE A 25 7.36 8.59 -15.23
N ALA A 26 8.60 8.89 -14.83
CA ALA A 26 9.23 8.26 -13.66
C ALA A 26 8.44 8.54 -12.38
N THR A 27 7.98 9.78 -12.18
CA THR A 27 7.17 10.14 -11.00
C THR A 27 5.84 9.40 -10.96
N TYR A 28 5.14 9.31 -12.10
CA TYR A 28 3.86 8.61 -12.22
C TYR A 28 4.00 7.09 -12.01
N ILE A 29 5.02 6.47 -12.59
CA ILE A 29 5.28 5.03 -12.44
C ILE A 29 5.64 4.71 -10.99
N ALA A 30 6.44 5.55 -10.33
CA ALA A 30 6.79 5.36 -8.93
C ALA A 30 5.56 5.40 -8.01
N ASP A 31 4.59 6.29 -8.26
CA ASP A 31 3.34 6.35 -7.47
C ASP A 31 2.47 5.10 -7.66
N ALA A 32 2.36 4.61 -8.91
CA ALA A 32 1.62 3.39 -9.20
C ALA A 32 2.29 2.15 -8.59
N ASN A 33 3.62 2.08 -8.67
CA ASN A 33 4.41 0.96 -8.14
C ASN A 33 4.29 0.89 -6.61
N GLU A 34 4.37 2.03 -5.92
CA GLU A 34 4.20 2.09 -4.46
C GLU A 34 2.83 1.54 -4.04
N LYS A 35 1.74 2.02 -4.67
CA LYS A 35 0.38 1.55 -4.35
C LYS A 35 0.25 0.05 -4.54
N ASN A 36 0.79 -0.49 -5.63
CA ASN A 36 0.76 -1.92 -5.91
C ASN A 36 1.55 -2.74 -4.89
N ILE A 37 2.73 -2.27 -4.48
CA ILE A 37 3.56 -2.94 -3.45
C ILE A 37 2.81 -2.98 -2.13
N ILE A 38 2.26 -1.84 -1.68
CA ILE A 38 1.54 -1.76 -0.41
C ILE A 38 0.27 -2.64 -0.48
N GLU A 39 -0.51 -2.57 -1.55
CA GLU A 39 -1.72 -3.40 -1.70
C GLU A 39 -1.40 -4.89 -1.64
N THR A 40 -0.35 -5.31 -2.36
CA THR A 40 0.11 -6.70 -2.36
C THR A 40 0.57 -7.12 -0.96
N SER A 41 1.28 -6.24 -0.26
CA SER A 41 1.79 -6.50 1.09
C SER A 41 0.66 -6.62 2.11
N VAL A 42 -0.33 -5.74 2.03
CA VAL A 42 -1.53 -5.78 2.86
C VAL A 42 -2.29 -7.08 2.60
N LYS A 43 -2.47 -7.46 1.33
CA LYS A 43 -3.14 -8.70 0.96
C LYS A 43 -2.42 -9.92 1.51
N LEU A 44 -1.11 -10.02 1.27
CA LEU A 44 -0.29 -11.14 1.71
C LEU A 44 -0.25 -11.24 3.23
N GLY A 45 -0.07 -10.12 3.93
CA GLY A 45 -0.09 -10.10 5.39
C GLY A 45 -1.43 -10.58 5.97
N ALA A 46 -2.54 -10.17 5.38
CA ALA A 46 -3.87 -10.62 5.80
C ALA A 46 -4.16 -12.08 5.44
N GLU A 47 -3.79 -12.53 4.24
CA GLU A 47 -3.94 -13.94 3.83
C GLU A 47 -3.07 -14.88 4.68
N ASN A 48 -1.84 -14.49 4.99
CA ASN A 48 -0.96 -15.26 5.86
C ASN A 48 -1.47 -15.30 7.30
N ALA A 49 -1.99 -14.18 7.82
CA ALA A 49 -2.59 -14.14 9.15
C ALA A 49 -3.81 -15.06 9.24
N THR A 50 -4.77 -14.90 8.33
CA THR A 50 -5.98 -15.73 8.29
C THR A 50 -5.67 -17.22 8.11
N SER A 51 -4.68 -17.55 7.27
CA SER A 51 -4.20 -18.93 7.10
C SER A 51 -3.57 -19.48 8.38
N THR A 52 -2.71 -18.70 9.04
CA THR A 52 -2.08 -19.10 10.31
C THR A 52 -3.12 -19.36 11.40
N MET A 53 -4.18 -18.55 11.47
CA MET A 53 -5.25 -18.78 12.44
C MET A 53 -5.93 -20.15 12.23
N VAL A 54 -6.26 -20.52 10.98
CA VAL A 54 -6.88 -21.82 10.67
C VAL A 54 -5.92 -22.99 10.94
N LEU A 55 -4.61 -22.77 10.77
CA LEU A 55 -3.60 -23.78 11.11
C LEU A 55 -3.49 -24.00 12.62
N LEU A 56 -3.60 -22.94 13.42
CA LEU A 56 -3.55 -22.99 14.87
C LEU A 56 -4.85 -23.53 15.48
N ASP A 57 -6.01 -23.18 14.91
CA ASP A 57 -7.31 -23.69 15.33
C ASP A 57 -8.08 -24.28 14.14
N ARG A 58 -8.03 -25.61 14.03
CA ARG A 58 -8.71 -26.36 12.96
C ARG A 58 -10.23 -26.42 13.13
N SER A 59 -10.77 -26.00 14.28
CA SER A 59 -12.22 -25.94 14.51
C SER A 59 -12.83 -24.63 13.98
N MET A 60 -11.99 -23.64 13.68
CA MET A 60 -12.42 -22.36 13.14
C MET A 60 -12.73 -22.46 11.63
N GLU A 61 -13.85 -21.88 11.22
CA GLU A 61 -14.19 -21.75 9.80
C GLU A 61 -13.17 -20.89 9.04
N PRO A 62 -12.67 -21.34 7.88
CA PRO A 62 -11.71 -20.61 7.08
C PRO A 62 -12.19 -19.20 6.74
N LEU A 63 -11.35 -18.21 7.06
CA LEU A 63 -11.56 -16.83 6.69
C LEU A 63 -10.72 -16.50 5.46
N ARG A 64 -11.33 -15.90 4.44
CA ARG A 64 -10.64 -15.50 3.21
C ARG A 64 -10.71 -13.99 3.03
N VAL A 65 -9.60 -13.39 2.61
CA VAL A 65 -9.59 -12.02 2.07
C VAL A 65 -10.21 -12.07 0.67
N THR A 66 -11.33 -11.39 0.47
CA THR A 66 -12.06 -11.42 -0.82
C THR A 66 -11.61 -10.31 -1.74
N SER A 67 -11.35 -9.12 -1.19
CA SER A 67 -10.93 -7.95 -1.95
C SER A 67 -10.27 -6.91 -1.05
N ILE A 68 -9.49 -6.04 -1.68
CA ILE A 68 -9.02 -4.79 -1.08
C ILE A 68 -9.61 -3.66 -1.91
N SER A 69 -10.23 -2.70 -1.25
CA SER A 69 -10.71 -1.48 -1.90
C SER A 69 -9.83 -0.31 -1.49
N VAL A 70 -9.30 0.40 -2.47
CA VAL A 70 -8.43 1.56 -2.27
C VAL A 70 -9.22 2.81 -2.62
N THR A 71 -9.33 3.75 -1.67
CA THR A 71 -10.11 4.98 -1.80
C THR A 71 -9.33 6.16 -1.26
N GLY A 72 -9.65 7.37 -1.72
CA GLY A 72 -8.94 8.58 -1.30
C GLY A 72 -7.61 8.79 -2.00
N SER A 73 -7.08 10.01 -1.87
CA SER A 73 -5.80 10.43 -2.45
C SER A 73 -4.78 10.79 -1.38
N ASP A 74 -5.24 11.28 -0.22
CA ASP A 74 -4.42 11.61 0.95
C ASP A 74 -5.32 11.82 2.19
N PRO A 75 -5.33 10.90 3.18
CA PRO A 75 -4.65 9.62 3.17
C PRO A 75 -5.31 8.64 2.18
N ILE A 76 -4.52 7.73 1.62
CA ILE A 76 -5.01 6.60 0.83
C ILE A 76 -5.57 5.55 1.79
N VAL A 77 -6.88 5.31 1.71
CA VAL A 77 -7.60 4.39 2.58
C VAL A 77 -7.75 3.03 1.91
N MET A 78 -7.13 2.00 2.47
CA MET A 78 -7.22 0.62 2.01
C MET A 78 -8.15 -0.17 2.92
N THR A 79 -9.27 -0.66 2.38
CA THR A 79 -10.25 -1.43 3.14
C THR A 79 -10.21 -2.90 2.72
N LEU A 80 -9.87 -3.79 3.66
CA LEU A 80 -9.90 -5.23 3.48
C LEU A 80 -11.32 -5.77 3.68
N HIS A 81 -11.76 -6.58 2.72
CA HIS A 81 -13.01 -7.30 2.77
C HIS A 81 -12.75 -8.78 2.99
N PHE A 82 -13.56 -9.39 3.84
CA PHE A 82 -13.45 -10.81 4.16
C PHE A 82 -14.69 -11.59 3.73
N SER A 83 -14.55 -12.91 3.63
CA SER A 83 -15.64 -13.82 3.24
C SER A 83 -16.81 -13.87 4.22
N ARG A 84 -16.61 -13.40 5.45
CA ARG A 84 -17.65 -13.27 6.49
C ARG A 84 -17.30 -12.11 7.43
N SER A 85 -18.27 -11.70 8.24
CA SER A 85 -18.04 -10.78 9.36
C SER A 85 -16.97 -11.35 10.30
N VAL A 86 -16.06 -10.48 10.72
CA VAL A 86 -14.94 -10.82 11.59
C VAL A 86 -15.08 -10.12 12.92
N ASP A 87 -14.85 -10.84 14.01
CA ASP A 87 -14.82 -10.27 15.35
C ASP A 87 -13.55 -9.44 15.56
N TYR A 88 -13.55 -8.67 16.64
CA TYR A 88 -12.43 -7.80 16.98
C TYR A 88 -11.09 -8.56 17.14
N THR A 89 -11.13 -9.76 17.72
CA THR A 89 -9.93 -10.59 17.92
C THR A 89 -9.30 -10.98 16.59
N THR A 90 -10.13 -11.42 15.63
CA THR A 90 -9.67 -11.75 14.28
C THR A 90 -9.16 -10.51 13.54
N GLN A 91 -9.84 -9.37 13.66
CA GLN A 91 -9.38 -8.11 13.07
C GLN A 91 -8.00 -7.70 13.59
N LYS A 92 -7.77 -7.85 14.90
CA LYS A 92 -6.48 -7.57 15.53
C LYS A 92 -5.37 -8.44 14.96
N TYR A 93 -5.59 -9.75 14.93
CA TYR A 93 -4.61 -10.71 14.44
C TYR A 93 -4.25 -10.48 12.97
N VAL A 94 -5.26 -10.21 12.13
CA VAL A 94 -5.05 -9.87 10.72
C VAL A 94 -4.20 -8.62 10.57
N ALA A 95 -4.45 -7.60 11.39
CA ALA A 95 -3.67 -6.38 11.36
C ALA A 95 -2.22 -6.54 11.81
N GLU A 96 -1.93 -7.42 12.79
CA GLU A 96 -0.54 -7.75 13.17
C GLU A 96 0.21 -8.42 12.02
N GLY A 97 -0.47 -9.30 11.27
CA GLY A 97 0.08 -9.91 10.05
C GLY A 97 0.31 -8.90 8.92
N VAL A 98 -0.61 -7.96 8.72
CA VAL A 98 -0.44 -6.85 7.77
C VAL A 98 0.77 -5.99 8.14
N VAL A 99 0.91 -5.58 9.41
CA VAL A 99 2.07 -4.81 9.89
C VAL A 99 3.37 -5.59 9.65
N THR A 100 3.41 -6.87 10.00
CA THR A 100 4.57 -7.73 9.77
C THR A 100 4.94 -7.79 8.29
N SER A 101 3.95 -7.86 7.40
CA SER A 101 4.19 -7.88 5.96
C SER A 101 4.60 -6.53 5.38
N LEU A 102 4.24 -5.40 6.00
CA LEU A 102 4.69 -4.08 5.58
C LEU A 102 6.13 -3.82 6.04
N ILE A 103 6.46 -4.24 7.27
CA ILE A 103 7.83 -4.19 7.80
C ILE A 103 8.78 -5.02 6.94
N SER A 104 8.37 -6.22 6.51
CA SER A 104 9.21 -7.08 5.65
C SER A 104 9.49 -6.47 4.27
N GLN A 105 8.68 -5.50 3.84
CA GLN A 105 8.83 -4.78 2.57
C GLN A 105 9.62 -3.48 2.73
N GLY A 106 10.13 -3.21 3.93
CA GLY A 106 11.03 -2.09 4.23
C GLY A 106 10.34 -0.81 4.69
N TYR A 107 9.03 -0.86 4.97
CA TYR A 107 8.27 0.25 5.52
C TYR A 107 8.24 0.22 7.04
N ASP A 108 8.23 1.39 7.67
CA ASP A 108 7.94 1.48 9.11
C ASP A 108 6.41 1.47 9.31
N ALA A 109 5.89 0.43 9.94
CA ALA A 109 4.46 0.26 10.17
C ALA A 109 4.18 -0.01 11.66
N GLU A 110 3.23 0.74 12.23
CA GLU A 110 2.74 0.51 13.60
C GLU A 110 1.23 0.27 13.59
N SER A 111 0.79 -0.71 14.38
CA SER A 111 -0.64 -0.94 14.61
C SER A 111 -1.12 -0.18 15.85
N ASN A 112 -1.84 0.92 15.62
CA ASN A 112 -2.58 1.60 16.69
C ASN A 112 -4.03 1.09 16.73
N TYR A 113 -4.35 0.30 17.75
CA TYR A 113 -5.69 -0.24 18.00
C TYR A 113 -6.44 0.64 18.99
N THR A 114 -7.57 1.21 18.58
CA THR A 114 -8.56 1.79 19.49
C THR A 114 -9.85 0.98 19.38
N ASP A 115 -10.42 0.58 20.53
CA ASP A 115 -11.51 -0.39 20.79
C ASP A 115 -12.86 -0.16 20.08
N THR A 116 -12.92 0.70 19.06
CA THR A 116 -14.13 1.01 18.30
C THR A 116 -13.87 0.91 16.80
N ASN A 117 -14.07 -0.30 16.27
CA ASN A 117 -14.36 -0.61 14.86
C ASN A 117 -13.34 -0.25 13.78
N LYS A 118 -12.14 0.21 14.09
CA LYS A 118 -11.26 0.66 13.02
C LYS A 118 -9.85 0.22 13.34
N LEU A 119 -9.23 -0.50 12.42
CA LEU A 119 -7.81 -0.27 12.20
C LEU A 119 -7.70 1.23 11.85
N LYS A 120 -7.49 2.05 12.86
CA LYS A 120 -6.95 3.39 12.72
C LYS A 120 -5.43 3.29 12.84
N GLY A 121 -4.86 2.36 12.08
CA GLY A 121 -3.46 2.48 11.73
C GLY A 121 -3.38 3.63 10.73
N ASN A 122 -3.16 4.85 11.22
CA ASN A 122 -2.33 5.77 10.45
C ASN A 122 -1.00 5.04 10.31
N VAL A 123 -0.89 4.16 9.31
CA VAL A 123 0.39 3.57 8.97
C VAL A 123 1.10 4.68 8.26
N THR A 124 1.79 5.50 9.05
CA THR A 124 2.73 6.49 8.55
C THR A 124 3.90 5.66 8.07
N LEU A 125 3.77 5.12 6.86
CA LEU A 125 4.82 4.36 6.21
C LEU A 125 5.99 5.32 6.03
N GLN A 126 6.94 5.35 6.97
CA GLN A 126 8.16 6.11 6.73
C GLN A 126 8.84 5.48 5.52
N LYS A 127 9.21 6.31 4.53
CA LYS A 127 9.65 5.98 3.15
C LYS A 127 8.55 5.73 2.11
N ALA A 128 7.26 5.80 2.44
CA ALA A 128 6.24 5.94 1.40
C ALA A 128 6.12 7.41 0.96
N ARG A 129 5.68 7.63 -0.27
CA ARG A 129 5.40 8.95 -0.84
C ARG A 129 4.04 9.50 -0.40
N HIS A 130 3.13 8.64 0.08
CA HIS A 130 1.78 9.01 0.53
C HIS A 130 1.48 8.45 1.93
N ASP A 131 0.51 9.07 2.61
CA ASP A 131 -0.03 8.55 3.86
C ASP A 131 -1.07 7.45 3.59
N TYR A 132 -1.02 6.35 4.35
CA TYR A 132 -1.93 5.22 4.19
C TYR A 132 -2.71 4.92 5.47
N LEU A 133 -4.00 4.69 5.32
CA LEU A 133 -4.89 4.21 6.37
C LEU A 133 -5.44 2.85 5.95
N ILE A 134 -4.98 1.78 6.60
CA ILE A 134 -5.43 0.42 6.32
C ILE A 134 -6.50 0.05 7.34
N LYS A 135 -7.68 -0.37 6.86
CA LYS A 135 -8.83 -0.79 7.66
C LYS A 135 -9.51 -2.06 7.21
N THR A 136 -10.19 -2.74 8.12
CA THR A 136 -11.13 -3.81 7.79
C THR A 136 -12.50 -3.20 7.48
N ALA A 137 -13.29 -3.85 6.64
CA ALA A 137 -14.68 -3.45 6.44
C ALA A 137 -15.46 -3.54 7.76
N ASP A 138 -16.23 -2.50 8.07
CA ASP A 138 -17.21 -2.51 9.15
C ASP A 138 -18.31 -3.54 8.81
N VAL A 139 -18.83 -4.23 9.83
CA VAL A 139 -20.02 -5.09 9.75
C VAL A 139 -21.24 -4.26 10.11
#